data_AF-A0A8T4EII0-F1
#
_entry.id   AF-A0A8T4EII0-F1
#
_cell.length_a   1.000
_cell.length_b   1.000
_cell.length_c   1.000
_cell.angle_alpha   90.00
_cell.angle_beta   90.00
_cell.angle_gamma   90.00
#
_symmetry.space_group_name_H-M   'P 1'
#
loop_
_entity.id
_entity.type
_entity.pdbx_description
1 polymer ?
#
loop_
_entity_poly.entity_id
_entity_poly.type
_entity_poly.pdbx_seq_one_letter_code
_entity_poly.pdbx_strand_id
1 'polypeptide(L)'
;MSRRENYFEKIALVKQKLMPAIEGLNDKQLRSVICHCSYYSAGRRKILTDKEREIYDLLLSKGFNARTAYNWFCLINVPDHIRQKILKKQISYADAQAKSNAWRRMISTKSGKEIVEQVQNIIGGLEWKNTNHTINGI
;
A
#
# COMPACT_ATOMS: atom_id res chain seq x y z
N MET A 1 -26.03 -7.79 -4.37
CA MET A 1 -24.76 -8.08 -3.67
C MET A 1 -23.82 -6.89 -3.80
N SER A 2 -23.46 -6.23 -2.69
CA SER A 2 -22.59 -5.05 -2.71
C SER A 2 -21.18 -5.40 -3.24
N ARG A 3 -20.75 -4.74 -4.32
CA ARG A 3 -19.36 -4.77 -4.80
C ARG A 3 -18.49 -4.11 -3.73
N ARG A 4 -17.96 -4.88 -2.78
CA ARG A 4 -16.89 -4.40 -1.89
C ARG A 4 -15.77 -3.85 -2.77
N GLU A 5 -15.44 -2.59 -2.54
CA GLU A 5 -14.61 -1.75 -3.39
C GLU A 5 -13.16 -2.24 -3.45
N ASN A 6 -12.56 -2.25 -4.66
CA ASN A 6 -11.14 -2.57 -4.82
C ASN A 6 -10.28 -1.32 -4.56
N TYR A 7 -9.59 -1.29 -3.41
CA TYR A 7 -8.76 -0.15 -3.02
C TYR A 7 -7.59 0.11 -4.00
N PHE A 8 -7.09 -0.90 -4.70
CA PHE A 8 -5.97 -0.73 -5.64
C PHE A 8 -6.41 -0.03 -6.92
N GLU A 9 -7.62 -0.31 -7.41
CA GLU A 9 -8.24 0.43 -8.51
C GLU A 9 -8.46 1.90 -8.12
N LYS A 10 -8.89 2.16 -6.88
CA LYS A 10 -9.03 3.53 -6.37
C LYS A 10 -7.71 4.28 -6.33
N ILE A 11 -6.61 3.62 -5.92
CA ILE A 11 -5.27 4.21 -5.95
C ILE A 11 -4.87 4.54 -7.39
N ALA A 12 -5.08 3.61 -8.33
CA ALA A 12 -4.78 3.84 -9.74
C ALA A 12 -5.58 5.02 -10.32
N LEU A 13 -6.87 5.11 -9.99
CA LEU A 13 -7.73 6.22 -10.39
C LEU A 13 -7.23 7.56 -9.82
N VAL A 14 -6.88 7.61 -8.54
CA VAL A 14 -6.32 8.82 -7.93
C VAL A 14 -5.02 9.21 -8.66
N LYS A 15 -4.09 8.28 -8.89
CA LYS A 15 -2.86 8.56 -9.64
C LYS A 15 -3.15 9.13 -11.02
N GLN A 16 -4.06 8.50 -11.77
CA GLN A 16 -4.46 8.98 -13.10
C GLN A 16 -5.02 10.40 -13.06
N LYS A 17 -5.86 10.71 -12.06
CA LYS A 17 -6.50 12.04 -11.93
C LYS A 17 -5.56 13.13 -11.43
N LEU A 18 -4.44 12.75 -10.80
CA LEU A 18 -3.40 13.66 -10.36
C LEU A 18 -2.27 13.85 -11.38
N MET A 19 -2.27 13.10 -12.49
CA MET A 19 -1.39 13.42 -13.61
C MET A 19 -1.82 14.76 -14.24
N PRO A 20 -0.88 15.63 -14.64
CA PRO A 20 0.58 15.44 -14.63
C PRO A 20 1.27 15.89 -13.33
N ALA A 21 0.56 16.44 -12.35
CA ALA A 21 1.16 17.03 -11.15
C ALA A 21 2.00 16.06 -10.32
N ILE A 22 1.83 14.75 -10.47
CA ILE A 22 2.63 13.74 -9.75
C ILE A 22 3.74 13.12 -10.59
N GLU A 23 3.99 13.62 -11.81
CA GLU A 23 5.04 13.12 -12.68
C GLU A 23 6.41 13.19 -11.99
N GLY A 24 7.19 12.12 -12.12
CA GLY A 24 8.50 11.98 -11.44
C GLY A 24 8.42 11.54 -9.96
N LEU A 25 7.24 11.49 -9.34
CA LEU A 25 7.09 10.97 -7.98
C LEU A 25 6.90 9.45 -8.00
N ASN A 26 7.74 8.73 -7.23
CA ASN A 26 7.47 7.33 -6.94
C ASN A 26 6.39 7.17 -5.86
N ASP A 27 5.90 5.95 -5.69
CA ASP A 27 4.81 5.63 -4.76
C ASP A 27 5.08 6.01 -3.31
N LYS A 28 6.34 5.92 -2.86
CA LYS A 28 6.74 6.32 -1.50
C LYS A 28 6.67 7.83 -1.33
N GLN A 29 7.16 8.59 -2.30
CA GLN A 29 7.12 10.05 -2.31
C GLN A 29 5.67 10.54 -2.39
N LEU A 30 4.89 9.99 -3.32
CA LEU A 30 3.48 10.34 -3.49
C LEU A 30 2.67 10.05 -2.23
N ARG A 31 2.88 8.89 -1.59
CA ARG A 31 2.27 8.60 -0.28
C ARG A 31 2.64 9.65 0.77
N SER A 32 3.89 10.11 0.79
CA SER A 32 4.35 11.14 1.73
C SER A 32 3.65 12.48 1.48
N VAL A 33 3.54 12.91 0.22
CA VAL A 33 2.83 14.13 -0.16
C VAL A 33 1.36 14.06 0.25
N ILE A 34 0.68 12.96 -0.05
CA ILE A 34 -0.74 12.77 0.33
C ILE A 34 -0.90 12.70 1.86
N CYS A 35 0.08 12.17 2.60
CA CYS A 35 0.11 12.24 4.06
C CYS A 35 0.12 13.70 4.56
N HIS A 36 0.99 14.52 3.98
CA HIS A 36 1.10 15.93 4.34
C HIS A 36 -0.21 16.68 4.04
N CYS A 37 -0.81 16.42 2.88
CA CYS A 37 -2.15 16.91 2.52
C CYS A 37 -3.21 16.51 3.55
N SER A 38 -3.21 15.23 3.98
CA SER A 38 -4.12 14.75 5.01
C SER A 38 -3.91 15.47 6.36
N TYR A 39 -2.66 15.70 6.77
CA TYR A 39 -2.37 16.42 8.01
C TYR A 39 -2.73 17.89 7.94
N TYR A 40 -2.55 18.51 6.77
CA TYR A 40 -2.98 19.88 6.51
C TYR A 40 -4.51 20.01 6.63
N SER A 41 -5.26 19.12 5.98
CA SER A 41 -6.74 19.11 6.08
C SER A 41 -7.26 18.89 7.51
N ALA A 42 -6.48 18.23 8.37
CA ALA A 42 -6.81 18.01 9.77
C ALA A 42 -6.27 19.09 10.72
N GLY A 43 -5.67 20.17 10.19
CA GLY A 43 -5.08 21.26 10.98
C GLY A 43 -3.80 20.91 11.75
N ARG A 44 -3.30 19.68 11.60
CA ARG A 44 -2.06 19.16 12.25
C ARG A 44 -0.78 19.65 11.58
N ARG A 45 -0.89 20.12 10.33
CA ARG A 45 0.16 20.80 9.60
C ARG A 45 -0.37 22.14 9.11
N LYS A 46 0.43 23.19 9.25
CA LYS A 46 0.01 24.56 8.91
C LYS A 46 0.41 24.99 7.49
N ILE A 47 1.45 24.39 6.93
CA ILE A 47 2.05 24.83 5.66
C ILE A 47 2.27 23.61 4.75
N LEU A 48 1.90 23.75 3.49
CA LEU A 48 2.26 22.85 2.40
C LEU A 48 3.29 23.55 1.51
N THR A 49 4.22 22.79 0.92
CA THR A 49 5.04 23.30 -0.19
C THR A 49 4.16 23.60 -1.39
N ASP A 50 4.65 24.39 -2.36
CA ASP A 50 3.88 24.74 -3.55
C ASP A 50 3.43 23.48 -4.32
N LYS A 51 4.31 22.48 -4.42
CA LYS A 51 4.01 21.20 -5.05
C LYS A 51 2.95 20.40 -4.28
N GLU A 52 3.07 20.35 -2.95
CA GLU A 52 2.08 19.67 -2.11
C GLU A 52 0.71 20.37 -2.19
N ARG A 53 0.71 21.70 -2.27
CA ARG A 53 -0.49 22.52 -2.41
C ARG A 53 -1.18 22.28 -3.76
N GLU A 54 -0.42 22.29 -4.85
CA GLU A 54 -0.92 21.93 -6.19
C GLU A 54 -1.62 20.56 -6.18
N ILE A 55 -0.96 19.55 -5.61
CA ILE A 55 -1.51 18.19 -5.50
C ILE A 55 -2.75 18.15 -4.59
N TYR A 56 -2.76 18.92 -3.50
CA TYR A 56 -3.90 19.01 -2.59
C TYR A 56 -5.11 19.62 -3.26
N ASP A 57 -4.94 20.75 -3.96
CA ASP A 57 -6.01 21.45 -4.65
C ASP A 57 -6.57 20.58 -5.78
N LEU A 58 -5.70 19.85 -6.49
CA LEU A 58 -6.11 18.85 -7.48
C LEU A 58 -6.92 17.71 -6.85
N LEU A 59 -6.47 17.13 -5.73
CA LEU A 59 -7.23 16.11 -5.00
C LEU A 59 -8.66 16.60 -4.69
N LEU A 60 -8.78 17.80 -4.12
CA LEU A 60 -10.08 18.37 -3.77
C LEU A 60 -10.95 18.64 -4.99
N SER A 61 -10.38 19.25 -6.05
CA SER A 61 -11.13 19.55 -7.29
C SER A 61 -11.65 18.30 -8.00
N LYS A 62 -11.01 17.14 -7.80
CA LYS A 62 -11.44 15.84 -8.32
C LYS A 62 -12.36 15.08 -7.37
N GLY A 63 -12.78 15.70 -6.26
CA GLY A 63 -13.69 15.11 -5.29
C GLY A 63 -13.04 14.10 -4.33
N PHE A 64 -11.71 14.07 -4.24
CA PHE A 64 -11.02 13.18 -3.31
C PHE A 64 -10.73 13.87 -1.99
N ASN A 65 -11.21 13.27 -0.91
CA ASN A 65 -10.81 13.66 0.43
C ASN A 65 -9.36 13.18 0.72
N ALA A 66 -8.48 14.11 1.12
CA ALA A 66 -7.07 13.81 1.35
C ALA A 66 -6.83 12.70 2.39
N ARG A 67 -7.62 12.64 3.47
CA ARG A 67 -7.50 11.57 4.47
C ARG A 67 -7.88 10.21 3.89
N THR A 68 -8.92 10.18 3.07
CA THR A 68 -9.37 8.94 2.40
C THR A 68 -8.36 8.47 1.37
N ALA A 69 -7.83 9.38 0.54
CA ALA A 69 -6.75 9.06 -0.39
C ALA A 69 -5.52 8.56 0.37
N TYR A 70 -5.08 9.24 1.43
CA TYR A 70 -3.94 8.81 2.24
C TYR A 70 -4.11 7.39 2.77
N ASN A 71 -5.28 7.09 3.33
CA ASN A 71 -5.63 5.75 3.79
C ASN A 71 -5.43 4.72 2.67
N TRP A 72 -5.96 4.94 1.46
CA TRP A 72 -5.74 3.99 0.36
C TRP A 72 -4.24 3.85 0.03
N PHE A 73 -3.49 4.95 -0.02
CA PHE A 73 -2.06 4.93 -0.30
C PHE A 73 -1.22 4.22 0.78
N CYS A 74 -1.70 4.08 2.01
CA CYS A 74 -1.06 3.22 3.02
C CYS A 74 -1.01 1.74 2.60
N LEU A 75 -1.86 1.31 1.67
CA LEU A 75 -1.91 -0.05 1.17
C LEU A 75 -0.89 -0.36 0.07
N ILE A 76 -0.22 0.64 -0.53
CA ILE A 76 0.68 0.38 -1.66
C ILE A 76 1.83 -0.56 -1.25
N ASN A 77 2.40 -0.33 -0.07
CA ASN A 77 3.55 -1.08 0.45
C ASN A 77 3.12 -2.16 1.45
N VAL A 78 1.95 -2.78 1.26
CA VAL A 78 1.60 -3.97 2.04
C VAL A 78 2.28 -5.19 1.43
N PRO A 79 2.79 -6.13 2.25
CA PRO A 79 3.29 -7.41 1.77
C PRO A 79 2.29 -8.14 0.87
N ASP A 80 2.78 -8.87 -0.13
CA ASP A 80 1.93 -9.52 -1.14
C ASP A 80 0.92 -10.50 -0.55
N HIS A 81 1.31 -11.25 0.49
CA HIS A 81 0.39 -12.15 1.18
C HIS A 81 -0.79 -11.40 1.85
N ILE A 82 -0.57 -10.16 2.32
CA ILE A 82 -1.64 -9.30 2.85
C ILE A 82 -2.45 -8.72 1.68
N ARG A 83 -1.80 -8.26 0.61
CA ARG A 83 -2.45 -7.76 -0.62
C ARG A 83 -3.43 -8.79 -1.17
N GLN A 84 -3.00 -10.05 -1.29
CA GLN A 84 -3.82 -11.16 -1.78
C GLN A 84 -5.03 -11.41 -0.87
N LYS A 85 -4.84 -11.37 0.46
CA LYS A 85 -5.96 -11.52 1.41
C LYS A 85 -6.99 -10.39 1.29
N ILE A 86 -6.56 -9.15 1.05
CA ILE A 86 -7.46 -8.01 0.79
C ILE A 86 -8.23 -8.24 -0.52
N LEU A 87 -7.54 -8.57 -1.61
CA LEU A 87 -8.14 -8.78 -2.93
C LEU A 87 -9.16 -9.93 -2.91
N LYS A 88 -8.83 -11.02 -2.21
CA LYS A 88 -9.72 -12.17 -1.99
C LYS A 88 -10.81 -11.92 -0.95
N LYS A 89 -10.91 -10.70 -0.40
CA LYS A 89 -11.90 -10.28 0.61
C LYS A 89 -11.86 -11.12 1.90
N GLN A 90 -10.70 -11.70 2.22
CA GLN A 90 -10.50 -12.53 3.40
C GLN A 90 -10.22 -11.71 4.66
N ILE A 91 -9.76 -10.47 4.51
CA ILE A 91 -9.52 -9.53 5.62
C ILE A 91 -10.10 -8.16 5.28
N SER A 92 -10.49 -7.40 6.30
CA SER A 92 -10.94 -6.01 6.12
C SER A 92 -9.77 -5.07 5.84
N TYR A 93 -10.09 -3.85 5.40
CA TYR A 93 -9.11 -2.78 5.26
C TYR A 93 -8.38 -2.47 6.59
N ALA A 94 -9.14 -2.41 7.69
CA ALA A 94 -8.59 -2.13 9.02
C ALA A 94 -7.62 -3.24 9.46
N ASP A 95 -8.00 -4.50 9.23
CA ASP A 95 -7.14 -5.66 9.53
C ASP A 95 -5.88 -5.65 8.68
N ALA A 96 -5.99 -5.28 7.41
CA ALA A 96 -4.84 -5.16 6.52
C ALA A 96 -3.85 -4.09 6.99
N GLN A 97 -4.34 -2.92 7.42
CA GLN A 97 -3.49 -1.90 8.01
C GLN A 97 -2.83 -2.39 9.30
N ALA A 98 -3.59 -3.01 10.20
CA ALA A 98 -3.07 -3.55 11.46
C ALA A 98 -1.98 -4.59 11.21
N LYS A 99 -2.22 -5.56 10.32
CA LYS A 99 -1.25 -6.60 9.93
C LYS A 99 -0.03 -6.00 9.23
N SER A 100 -0.21 -5.01 8.35
CA SER A 100 0.91 -4.32 7.70
C SER A 100 1.77 -3.56 8.71
N ASN A 101 1.17 -2.90 9.69
CA ASN A 101 1.90 -2.19 10.75
C ASN A 101 2.60 -3.16 11.72
N ALA A 102 1.98 -4.31 12.02
CA ALA A 102 2.63 -5.36 12.79
C ALA A 102 3.85 -5.92 12.03
N TRP A 103 3.71 -6.20 10.73
CA TRP A 103 4.80 -6.64 9.87
C TRP A 103 5.96 -5.64 9.84
N ARG A 104 5.67 -4.35 9.65
CA ARG A 104 6.69 -3.27 9.65
C ARG A 104 7.44 -3.19 10.98
N ARG A 105 6.74 -3.35 12.11
CA ARG A 105 7.36 -3.39 13.43
C ARG A 105 8.26 -4.61 13.58
N MET A 106 7.81 -5.77 13.14
CA MET A 106 8.60 -7.01 13.18
C MET A 106 9.90 -6.88 12.37
N ILE A 107 9.84 -6.45 11.10
CA ILE A 107 11.06 -6.29 10.27
C ILE A 107 11.96 -5.13 10.69
N SER A 108 11.53 -4.28 11.63
CA SER A 108 12.37 -3.20 12.16
C SER A 108 13.31 -3.66 13.27
N THR A 109 13.08 -4.84 13.85
CA THR A 109 13.98 -5.45 14.85
C THR A 109 14.95 -6.42 14.17
N LYS A 110 16.16 -6.57 14.72
CA LYS A 110 17.18 -7.49 14.19
C LYS A 110 16.66 -8.94 14.14
N SER A 111 16.06 -9.40 15.24
CA SER A 111 15.44 -10.72 15.35
C SER A 111 14.27 -10.93 14.39
N GLY A 112 13.45 -9.90 14.17
CA GLY A 112 12.31 -10.01 13.26
C GLY A 112 12.72 -10.02 11.78
N LYS A 113 13.84 -9.41 11.40
CA LYS A 113 14.43 -9.58 10.06
C LYS A 113 14.88 -11.01 9.82
N GLU A 114 15.61 -11.58 10.78
CA GLU A 114 16.09 -12.96 10.71
C GLU A 114 14.93 -13.97 10.58
N ILE A 115 13.83 -13.76 11.33
CA ILE A 115 12.62 -14.59 11.23
C ILE A 115 11.98 -14.47 9.84
N VAL A 116 11.87 -13.26 9.29
CA VAL A 116 11.27 -13.08 7.95
C VAL A 116 12.12 -13.71 6.86
N GLU A 117 13.44 -13.58 6.93
CA GLU A 117 14.37 -14.23 5.99
C GLU A 117 14.25 -15.75 6.08
N GLN A 118 14.18 -16.32 7.28
CA GLN A 118 13.97 -17.77 7.47
C GLN A 118 12.63 -18.23 6.88
N VAL A 119 11.54 -17.50 7.14
CA VAL A 119 10.22 -17.82 6.58
C VAL A 119 10.22 -17.72 5.05
N GLN A 120 10.88 -16.70 4.48
CA GLN A 120 11.01 -16.55 3.03
C GLN A 120 11.86 -17.67 2.41
N ASN A 121 12.94 -18.10 3.07
CA ASN A 121 13.76 -19.22 2.62
C ASN A 121 13.01 -20.55 2.70
N ILE A 122 12.17 -20.75 3.72
CA ILE A 122 11.32 -21.95 3.83
C ILE A 122 10.24 -21.94 2.75
N ILE A 123 9.55 -20.83 2.54
CA ILE A 123 8.48 -20.72 1.53
C ILE A 123 9.07 -20.80 0.11
N GLY A 124 10.14 -20.06 -0.18
CA GLY A 124 10.84 -20.13 -1.47
C GLY A 124 11.49 -21.49 -1.72
N GLY A 125 12.00 -22.15 -0.68
CA GLY A 125 12.50 -23.52 -0.75
C GLY A 125 11.40 -24.58 -0.95
N LEU A 126 10.19 -24.34 -0.44
CA LEU A 126 9.00 -25.16 -0.71
C LEU A 126 8.51 -25.01 -2.15
N GLU A 127 8.56 -23.80 -2.72
CA GLU A 127 8.23 -23.56 -4.13
C GLU A 127 9.24 -24.25 -5.08
N TRP A 128 10.53 -24.32 -4.71
CA TRP A 128 11.56 -25.03 -5.49
C TRP A 128 11.48 -26.56 -5.40
N LYS A 129 10.96 -27.11 -4.29
CA LYS A 129 10.76 -28.56 -4.14
C LYS A 129 9.51 -29.05 -4.88
N ASN A 130 8.48 -28.22 -5.03
CA ASN A 130 7.25 -28.59 -5.73
C ASN A 130 7.36 -28.54 -7.27
N THR A 131 8.34 -27.84 -7.84
CA THR A 131 8.59 -27.83 -9.29
C THR A 131 9.46 -29.00 -9.79
N ASN A 132 10.07 -29.77 -8.89
CA ASN A 132 10.98 -30.88 -9.23
C ASN A 132 10.38 -32.28 -9.08
N HIS A 133 9.06 -32.40 -8.87
CA HIS A 133 8.35 -33.69 -8.76
C HIS A 133 7.19 -33.79 -9.74
N THR A 134 7.43 -33.51 -11.02
CA THR A 134 6.44 -33.86 -12.07
C THR A 134 7.08 -34.27 -13.38
N ILE A 135 8.14 -35.08 -13.41
CA ILE A 135 8.41 -35.95 -14.57
C ILE A 135 9.11 -37.22 -14.08
N ASN A 136 8.37 -38.32 -14.01
CA ASN A 136 8.75 -39.65 -14.51
C ASN A 136 7.68 -40.65 -14.06
N GLY A 137 6.57 -40.62 -14.78
CA GLY A 137 5.58 -41.69 -14.83
C GLY A 137 5.31 -41.99 -16.29
N ILE A 138 6.14 -42.84 -16.88
CA ILE A 138 5.81 -43.72 -18.01
C ILE A 138 6.29 -45.10 -17.60
#